data_AF-A0A6N8UGI1-F1
#
_entry.id   AF-A0A6N8UGI1-F1
#
_cell.length_a   1.000
_cell.length_b   1.000
_cell.length_c   1.000
_cell.angle_alpha   90.00
_cell.angle_beta   90.00
_cell.angle_gamma   90.00
#
_symmetry.space_group_name_H-M   'P 1'
#
loop_
_entity.id
_entity.type
_entity.pdbx_description
1 polymer ?
#
loop_
_entity_poly.entity_id
_entity_poly.type
_entity_poly.pdbx_seq_one_letter_code
_entity_poly.pdbx_strand_id
1 'polypeptide(L)' 'MAKSRIQLERERRKNDFMNDYDSLMNSGQHTQLKVFEILADRYGYSSFNTARTTYFRWAKEQKENTANV' A
#
# COMPACT_ATOMS: atom_id res chain seq x y z
N MET A 1 -20.05 -10.32 -12.66
CA MET A 1 -20.52 -9.57 -11.48
C MET A 1 -19.72 -8.28 -11.39
N ALA A 2 -20.37 -7.12 -11.36
CA ALA A 2 -19.68 -5.83 -11.20
C ALA A 2 -19.29 -5.63 -9.72
N LYS A 3 -18.08 -5.12 -9.46
CA LYS A 3 -17.66 -4.76 -8.10
C LYS A 3 -18.49 -3.57 -7.59
N SER A 4 -18.76 -3.54 -6.28
CA SER A 4 -19.44 -2.39 -5.69
C SER A 4 -18.56 -1.14 -5.70
N ARG A 5 -19.16 0.05 -5.67
CA ARG A 5 -18.39 1.32 -5.59
C ARG A 5 -17.42 1.34 -4.41
N ILE A 6 -17.84 0.82 -3.26
CA ILE A 6 -17.01 0.69 -2.05
C ILE A 6 -15.80 -0.22 -2.29
N GLN A 7 -15.97 -1.33 -3.03
CA GLN A 7 -14.87 -2.21 -3.39
C GLN A 7 -13.88 -1.50 -4.32
N LEU A 8 -14.37 -0.77 -5.31
CA LEU A 8 -13.52 -0.02 -6.25
C LEU A 8 -12.71 1.07 -5.54
N GLU A 9 -13.31 1.81 -4.61
CA GLU A 9 -12.60 2.82 -3.81
C GLU A 9 -11.49 2.22 -2.94
N ARG A 10 -11.75 1.05 -2.34
CA ARG A 10 -10.74 0.33 -1.56
C ARG A 10 -9.58 -0.14 -2.44
N GLU A 11 -9.87 -0.65 -3.63
CA GLU A 11 -8.84 -1.06 -4.60
C GLU A 11 -8.01 0.13 -5.07
N ARG A 12 -8.66 1.27 -5.34
CA ARG A 12 -7.96 2.49 -5.73
C ARG A 12 -7.02 2.96 -4.62
N ARG A 13 -7.51 3.05 -3.38
CA ARG A 13 -6.70 3.46 -2.22
C ARG A 13 -5.53 2.51 -1.98
N LYS A 14 -5.73 1.20 -2.18
CA LYS A 14 -4.66 0.19 -2.13
C LYS A 14 -3.61 0.49 -3.20
N ASN A 15 -4.00 0.68 -4.46
CA ASN A 15 -3.07 0.94 -5.55
C ASN A 15 -2.32 2.26 -5.36
N ASP A 16 -3.02 3.33 -4.95
CA ASP A 16 -2.42 4.64 -4.67
C ASP A 16 -1.35 4.53 -3.58
N PHE A 17 -1.62 3.79 -2.50
CA PHE A 17 -0.65 3.56 -1.43
C PHE A 17 0.60 2.83 -1.91
N MET A 18 0.44 1.76 -2.70
CA MET A 18 1.57 0.96 -3.20
C MET A 18 2.45 1.79 -4.15
N ASN A 19 1.81 2.56 -5.04
CA ASN A 19 2.52 3.45 -5.98
C ASN A 19 3.30 4.54 -5.24
N ASP A 20 2.70 5.15 -4.20
CA ASP A 20 3.40 6.13 -3.37
C ASP A 20 4.60 5.51 -2.64
N TYR A 21 4.45 4.30 -2.12
CA TYR A 21 5.56 3.56 -1.50
C TYR A 21 6.70 3.34 -2.49
N ASP A 22 6.42 2.81 -3.68
CA ASP A 22 7.44 2.54 -4.68
C ASP A 22 8.10 3.82 -5.18
N SER A 23 7.34 4.90 -5.37
CA SER A 23 7.86 6.21 -5.74
C SER A 23 8.83 6.76 -4.70
N LEU A 24 8.45 6.71 -3.41
CA LEU A 24 9.29 7.18 -2.31
C LEU A 24 10.54 6.32 -2.13
N MET A 25 10.43 4.99 -2.30
CA MET A 25 11.57 4.09 -2.24
C MET A 25 12.53 4.30 -3.41
N ASN A 26 12.02 4.46 -4.63
CA ASN A 26 12.82 4.68 -5.84
C ASN A 26 13.50 6.04 -5.88
N SER A 27 13.04 7.00 -5.08
CA SER A 27 13.73 8.30 -4.93
C SER A 27 15.14 8.15 -4.33
N GLY A 28 15.41 7.07 -3.59
CA GLY A 28 16.66 6.87 -2.86
C GLY A 28 16.89 7.84 -1.69
N GLN A 29 15.94 8.76 -1.42
CA GLN A 29 16.08 9.81 -0.40
C GLN A 29 15.65 9.36 1.00
N HIS A 30 14.89 8.27 1.08
CA HIS A 30 14.25 7.83 2.32
C HIS A 30 14.55 6.37 2.62
N THR A 31 14.77 6.07 3.90
CA THR A 31 14.78 4.68 4.37
C THR A 31 13.37 4.12 4.33
N GLN A 32 13.24 2.80 4.22
CA GLN A 32 11.94 2.13 4.24
C GLN A 32 11.10 2.50 5.48
N LEU A 33 11.73 2.64 6.65
CA LEU A 33 11.08 3.10 7.87
C LEU A 33 10.46 4.49 7.66
N LYS A 34 11.22 5.42 7.09
CA LYS A 34 10.77 6.80 6.88
C LYS A 34 9.64 6.89 5.87
N VAL A 35 9.68 6.06 4.82
CA VAL A 35 8.59 5.95 3.84
C VAL A 35 7.29 5.51 4.53
N PHE A 36 7.33 4.51 5.42
CA PHE A 36 6.12 4.09 6.13
C PHE A 36 5.57 5.13 7.10
N GLU A 37 6.42 5.96 7.72
CA GLU A 37 5.97 7.10 8.52
C GLU A 37 5.21 8.12 7.66
N ILE A 38 5.78 8.49 6.50
CA ILE A 38 5.16 9.44 5.55
C ILE A 38 3.81 8.90 5.07
N LEU A 39 3.75 7.62 4.70
CA LEU A 39 2.52 7.00 4.23
C LEU A 39 1.49 6.83 5.35
N ALA A 40 1.92 6.56 6.57
CA ALA A 40 1.02 6.48 7.71
C ALA A 40 0.30 7.80 7.94
N ASP A 41 1.03 8.91 7.91
CA ASP A 41 0.48 10.25 8.04
C ASP A 41 -0.45 10.60 6.86
N ARG A 42 0.03 10.42 5.62
CA ARG A 42 -0.72 10.73 4.39
C ARG A 42 -2.06 9.99 4.29
N TYR A 43 -2.10 8.72 4.70
CA TYR A 43 -3.29 7.89 4.60
C TYR A 43 -4.07 7.78 5.91
N GLY A 44 -3.70 8.55 6.95
CA GLY A 44 -4.41 8.59 8.23
C GLY A 44 -4.36 7.27 9.01
N TYR A 45 -3.26 6.53 8.91
CA TYR A 45 -3.03 5.35 9.73
C TYR A 45 -2.57 5.77 11.13
N SER A 46 -3.06 5.08 12.15
CA SER A 46 -2.74 5.36 13.56
C SER A 46 -1.25 5.18 13.92
N SER A 47 -0.49 4.46 13.09
CA SER A 47 0.95 4.27 13.28
C SER A 47 1.64 3.81 12.00
N PHE A 48 2.97 3.98 11.96
CA PHE A 48 3.81 3.41 10.90
C PHE A 48 3.68 1.88 10.83
N ASN A 49 3.50 1.20 11.98
CA ASN A 49 3.32 -0.25 12.03
C ASN A 49 2.02 -0.69 11.34
N THR A 50 0.95 0.10 11.48
CA THR A 50 -0.32 -0.14 10.79
C THR A 50 -0.14 -0.03 9.27
N ALA A 51 0.51 1.03 8.79
CA ALA A 51 0.81 1.23 7.37
C ALA A 51 1.70 0.11 6.81
N ARG A 52 2.78 -0.24 7.53
CA ARG A 52 3.70 -1.32 7.17
C ARG A 52 3.02 -2.67 7.08
N THR A 53 2.22 -3.03 8.08
CA THR A 53 1.50 -4.32 8.10
C THR A 53 0.49 -4.41 6.96
N THR A 54 -0.20 -3.30 6.69
CA THR A 54 -1.17 -3.20 5.58
C THR A 54 -0.48 -3.38 4.23
N TYR A 55 0.66 -2.73 4.01
CA TYR A 55 1.49 -2.90 2.81
C TYR A 55 1.90 -4.36 2.60
N PHE A 56 2.48 -5.00 3.62
CA PHE A 56 2.94 -6.39 3.48
C PHE A 56 1.81 -7.37 3.19
N ARG A 57 0.63 -7.14 3.77
CA ARG A 57 -0.57 -7.92 3.45
C ARG A 57 -0.94 -7.76 1.98
N TRP A 58 -1.00 -6.53 1.48
CA TRP A 58 -1.32 -6.26 0.08
C TRP A 58 -0.29 -6.80 -0.90
N ALA A 59 1.00 -6.71 -0.57
CA ALA A 59 2.08 -7.27 -1.36
C ALA A 59 1.99 -8.81 -1.43
N LYS A 60 1.63 -9.46 -0.32
CA LYS A 60 1.40 -10.91 -0.26
C LYS A 60 0.21 -11.31 -1.13
N GLU A 61 -0.92 -10.63 -1.01
CA GLU A 61 -2.12 -10.86 -1.83
C GLU A 61 -1.82 -10.72 -3.33
N GLN A 62 -1.00 -9.76 -3.74
CA GLN A 62 -0.60 -9.64 -5.14
C GLN A 62 0.24 -10.84 -5.60
N LYS A 63 1.24 -11.26 -4.83
CA LYS A 63 2.08 -12.42 -5.18
C LYS A 63 1.27 -13.71 -5.30
N GLU A 64 0.32 -13.93 -4.41
CA GLU A 64 -0.56 -15.10 -4.44
C GLU A 64 -1.49 -15.08 -5.67
N ASN A 65 -1.99 -13.90 -6.06
CA ASN A 65 -2.76 -13.77 -7.30
C ASN A 65 -1.90 -14.02 -8.56
N THR A 66 -0.64 -13.56 -8.59
CA THR A 66 0.24 -13.78 -9.76
C THR A 66 0.75 -15.22 -9.86
N ALA A 67 0.83 -15.95 -8.74
CA ALA A 67 1.27 -17.34 -8.72
C ALA A 67 0.17 -18.35 -9.14
N ASN A 68 -1.08 -17.92 -9.17
CA ASN A 68 -2.25 -18.73 -9.53
C ASN A 68 -2.76 -18.47 -10.97
N VAL A 69 -1.98 -17.76 -11.80
CA VAL A 69 -2.21 -17.53 -13.24
C VAL A 69 -1.13 -18.25 -14.02
#